data_AF-Q8RKE1-F1
#
_entry.id   AF-Q8RKE1-F1
#
_cell.length_a   1.000
_cell.length_b   1.000
_cell.length_c   1.000
_cell.angle_alpha   90.00
_cell.angle_beta   90.00
_cell.angle_gamma   90.00
#
_symmetry.space_group_name_H-M   'P 1'
#
loop_
_entity.id
_entity.type
_entity.pdbx_description
1 polymer ?
#
loop_
_entity_poly.entity_id
_entity_poly.type
_entity_poly.pdbx_seq_one_letter_code
_entity_poly.pdbx_strand_id
1 'polypeptide(L)'
;AAAAGADFIAPSAAMDGQVQAIRQALDAAGFTDTAIMSCSTKFASSFYGPFREAAGTALKGDRKTYQMNPLNRREAIRESLLDEAQGADCLMVKPAGAYL
;
A
#
# COMPACT_ATOMS: atom_id res chain seq x y z
N ALA A 1 -5.08 15.00 -3.47
CA ALA A 1 -5.61 13.92 -4.33
C ALA A 1 -7.14 13.90 -4.28
N ALA A 2 -7.76 13.65 -3.12
CA ALA A 2 -9.22 13.69 -2.98
C ALA A 2 -9.86 15.02 -3.43
N ALA A 3 -9.32 16.16 -2.97
CA ALA A 3 -9.74 17.50 -3.43
C ALA A 3 -9.63 17.74 -4.96
N ALA A 4 -8.82 16.93 -5.65
CA ALA A 4 -8.67 16.99 -7.11
C ALA A 4 -9.58 15.98 -7.85
N GLY A 5 -10.47 15.28 -7.13
CA GLY A 5 -11.46 14.36 -7.71
C GLY A 5 -11.03 12.89 -7.77
N ALA A 6 -10.06 12.45 -6.97
CA ALA A 6 -9.70 11.03 -6.92
C ALA A 6 -10.74 10.20 -6.14
N ASP A 7 -11.27 9.15 -6.75
CA ASP A 7 -12.20 8.22 -6.08
C ASP A 7 -11.50 7.35 -5.03
N PHE A 8 -10.26 6.94 -5.31
CA PHE A 8 -9.43 6.13 -4.41
C PHE A 8 -8.10 6.80 -4.10
N ILE A 9 -7.70 6.74 -2.84
CA ILE A 9 -6.31 6.91 -2.41
C ILE A 9 -5.66 5.54 -2.28
N ALA A 10 -4.57 5.31 -3.02
CA ALA A 10 -3.90 4.02 -3.05
C ALA A 10 -2.51 4.08 -2.37
N PRO A 11 -2.44 3.98 -1.03
CA PRO A 11 -1.16 4.02 -0.34
C PRO A 11 -0.30 2.82 -0.74
N SER A 12 0.93 3.08 -1.16
CA SER A 12 1.89 2.04 -1.52
C SER A 12 3.28 2.26 -0.92
N ALA A 13 3.37 3.09 0.11
CA ALA A 13 4.61 3.36 0.84
C ALA A 13 5.05 2.17 1.69
N ALA A 14 4.10 1.31 2.10
CA ALA A 14 4.28 0.20 3.04
C ALA A 14 4.74 0.71 4.42
N MET A 15 4.07 1.76 4.90
CA MET A 15 4.27 2.29 6.25
C MET A 15 3.20 1.76 7.18
N ASP A 16 3.59 1.37 8.38
CA ASP A 16 2.67 0.99 9.46
C ASP A 16 1.66 2.12 9.73
N GLY A 17 0.38 1.78 9.84
CA GLY A 17 -0.68 2.75 10.15
C GLY A 17 -1.06 3.69 9.00
N GLN A 18 -0.54 3.48 7.77
CA GLN A 18 -0.81 4.37 6.64
C GLN A 18 -2.31 4.49 6.31
N VAL A 19 -3.09 3.41 6.47
CA VAL A 19 -4.54 3.43 6.20
C VAL A 19 -5.23 4.30 7.24
N GLN A 20 -4.96 4.08 8.53
CA GLN A 20 -5.54 4.89 9.60
C GLN A 20 -5.21 6.37 9.43
N ALA A 21 -3.95 6.69 9.14
CA ALA A 21 -3.50 8.07 8.95
C ALA A 21 -4.21 8.75 7.77
N ILE A 22 -4.35 8.05 6.64
CA ILE A 22 -5.05 8.57 5.45
C ILE A 22 -6.54 8.72 5.73
N ARG A 23 -7.19 7.73 6.35
CA ARG A 23 -8.62 7.77 6.67
C ARG A 23 -8.95 8.97 7.55
N GLN A 24 -8.21 9.15 8.64
CA GLN A 24 -8.38 10.31 9.53
C GLN A 24 -8.19 11.64 8.80
N ALA A 25 -7.18 11.74 7.92
CA ALA A 25 -6.93 12.95 7.16
C ALA A 25 -8.04 13.26 6.13
N LEU A 26 -8.56 12.23 5.44
CA LEU A 26 -9.69 12.38 4.52
C LEU A 26 -10.95 12.82 5.27
N ASP A 27 -11.26 12.18 6.40
CA ASP A 27 -12.46 12.47 7.19
C ASP A 27 -12.41 13.89 7.77
N ALA A 28 -11.28 14.29 8.34
CA ALA A 28 -11.08 15.65 8.87
C ALA A 28 -11.19 16.73 7.78
N ALA A 29 -10.88 16.38 6.53
CA ALA A 29 -11.00 17.27 5.37
C ALA A 29 -12.36 17.17 4.65
N GLY A 30 -13.31 16.37 5.16
CA GLY A 30 -14.65 16.21 4.59
C GLY A 30 -14.74 15.27 3.38
N PHE A 31 -13.71 14.48 3.09
CA PHE A 31 -13.66 13.50 2.00
C PHE A 31 -14.01 12.09 2.47
N THR A 32 -15.13 11.94 3.19
CA THR A 32 -15.57 10.66 3.78
C THR A 32 -15.86 9.60 2.74
N ASP A 33 -16.29 10.00 1.55
CA ASP A 33 -16.68 9.09 0.46
C ASP A 33 -15.50 8.69 -0.44
N THR A 34 -14.35 9.34 -0.27
CA THR A 34 -13.13 8.92 -0.97
C THR A 34 -12.61 7.64 -0.35
N ALA A 35 -12.48 6.60 -1.17
CA ALA A 35 -12.09 5.27 -0.74
C ALA A 35 -10.58 5.09 -0.62
N ILE A 36 -10.14 4.02 0.05
CA ILE A 36 -8.75 3.63 0.24
C ILE A 36 -8.52 2.25 -0.38
N MET A 37 -7.72 2.20 -1.44
CA MET A 37 -7.24 0.94 -2.06
C MET A 37 -5.84 0.64 -1.56
N SER A 38 -5.72 -0.05 -0.44
CA SER A 38 -4.41 -0.26 0.18
C SER A 38 -3.59 -1.29 -0.58
N CYS A 39 -2.33 -0.96 -0.89
CA CYS A 39 -1.31 -1.97 -1.16
C CYS A 39 -0.87 -2.64 0.15
N SER A 40 -1.82 -3.29 0.82
CA SER A 40 -1.72 -3.79 2.18
C SER A 40 -0.63 -4.86 2.32
N THR A 41 -0.64 -5.86 1.44
CA THR A 41 0.42 -6.87 1.38
C THR A 41 1.38 -6.54 0.25
N LYS A 42 2.39 -5.72 0.53
CA LYS A 42 3.40 -5.29 -0.46
C LYS A 42 4.79 -5.85 -0.16
N PHE A 43 5.20 -6.85 -0.94
CA PHE A 43 6.50 -7.50 -0.78
C PHE A 43 7.66 -6.67 -1.32
N ALA A 44 8.84 -6.82 -0.70
CA ALA A 44 10.13 -6.38 -1.20
C ALA A 44 10.59 -7.25 -2.37
N SER A 45 9.87 -7.16 -3.49
CA SER A 45 10.08 -8.01 -4.67
C SER A 45 11.15 -7.46 -5.62
N SER A 46 11.88 -8.39 -6.25
CA SER A 46 12.76 -8.11 -7.38
C SER A 46 12.01 -7.81 -8.69
N PHE A 47 10.70 -8.09 -8.77
CA PHE A 47 9.90 -7.90 -9.98
C PHE A 47 9.66 -6.43 -10.33
N TYR A 48 9.98 -5.49 -9.44
CA TYR A 48 9.73 -4.06 -9.67
C TYR A 48 10.80 -3.36 -10.52
N GLY A 49 11.83 -4.05 -11.02
CA GLY A 49 12.89 -3.46 -11.85
C GLY A 49 12.35 -2.57 -12.99
N PRO A 50 11.51 -3.10 -13.90
CA PRO A 50 10.95 -2.29 -15.00
C PRO A 50 10.10 -1.11 -14.53
N PHE A 51 9.34 -1.26 -13.44
CA PHE A 51 8.56 -0.15 -12.87
C PHE A 51 9.46 0.97 -12.35
N ARG A 52 10.62 0.63 -11.78
CA ARG A 52 11.57 1.62 -11.24
C ARG A 52 12.14 2.51 -12.35
N GLU A 53 12.44 1.92 -13.51
CA GLU A 53 12.85 2.66 -14.71
C GLU A 53 11.71 3.55 -15.22
N ALA A 54 10.53 2.98 -15.46
CA ALA A 54 9.39 3.71 -16.01
C ALA A 54 8.91 4.86 -15.09
N ALA A 55 8.93 4.67 -13.77
CA ALA A 55 8.54 5.70 -12.80
C ALA A 55 9.68 6.68 -12.45
N GLY A 56 10.88 6.50 -13.02
CA GLY A 56 12.02 7.39 -12.78
C GLY A 56 12.50 7.42 -11.33
N THR A 57 12.53 6.29 -10.63
CA THR A 57 12.96 6.28 -9.22
C THR A 57 14.47 6.52 -9.08
N ALA A 58 14.85 7.44 -8.19
CA ALA A 58 16.26 7.75 -7.92
C ALA A 58 16.89 6.88 -6.81
N LEU A 59 16.12 5.98 -6.18
CA LEU A 59 16.58 5.22 -5.02
C LEU A 59 17.76 4.30 -5.39
N LYS A 60 18.90 4.51 -4.72
CA LYS A 60 20.03 3.58 -4.70
C LYS A 60 19.98 2.82 -3.37
N GLY A 61 19.77 1.50 -3.42
CA GLY A 61 19.56 0.65 -2.25
C GLY A 61 18.32 -0.22 -2.40
N ASP A 62 17.72 -0.61 -1.28
CA ASP A 62 16.52 -1.44 -1.26
C ASP A 62 15.41 -0.87 -0.36
N ARG A 63 14.30 -1.61 -0.33
CA ARG A 63 13.07 -1.24 0.38
C ARG A 63 12.72 -2.24 1.49
N LYS A 64 13.66 -3.10 1.88
CA LYS A 64 13.39 -4.27 2.74
C LYS A 64 13.02 -3.91 4.17
N THR A 65 13.26 -2.68 4.58
CA THR A 65 12.93 -2.20 5.93
C THR A 65 11.48 -1.77 6.08
N TYR A 66 10.70 -1.75 4.99
CA TYR A 66 9.29 -1.36 5.02
C TYR A 66 8.42 -2.16 4.03
N GLN A 67 8.96 -2.60 2.89
CA GLN A 67 8.32 -3.65 2.10
C GLN A 67 8.64 -5.01 2.71
N MET A 68 7.61 -5.82 2.92
CA MET A 68 7.73 -7.06 3.69
C MET A 68 8.52 -8.16 2.96
N ASN A 69 9.03 -9.13 3.71
CA ASN A 69 9.82 -10.23 3.14
C ASN A 69 8.94 -11.17 2.29
N PRO A 70 9.30 -11.45 1.01
CA PRO A 70 8.63 -12.43 0.14
C PRO A 70 8.32 -13.80 0.77
N LEU A 71 9.12 -14.26 1.74
CA LEU A 71 8.98 -15.58 2.35
C LEU A 71 7.96 -15.62 3.49
N ASN A 72 7.46 -14.47 3.95
CA ASN A 72 6.69 -14.36 5.18
C ASN A 72 5.17 -14.43 4.95
N ARG A 73 4.66 -15.60 4.57
CA ARG A 73 3.21 -15.78 4.31
C ARG A 73 2.29 -15.43 5.49
N ARG A 74 2.72 -15.60 6.73
CA ARG A 74 1.90 -15.26 7.92
C ARG A 74 1.84 -13.76 8.15
N GLU A 75 2.98 -13.09 8.00
CA GLU A 75 3.06 -11.62 8.04
C GLU A 75 2.20 -11.03 6.92
N ALA A 76 2.23 -11.62 5.72
CA ALA A 76 1.43 -11.16 4.58
C ALA A 76 -0.06 -11.06 4.89
N ILE A 77 -0.63 -12.10 5.51
CA ILE A 77 -2.03 -12.09 5.94
C ILE A 77 -2.25 -11.06 7.05
N ARG A 78 -1.35 -11.00 8.04
CA ARG A 78 -1.43 -10.03 9.13
C ARG A 78 -1.44 -8.59 8.63
N GLU A 79 -0.59 -8.23 7.67
CA GLU A 79 -0.54 -6.89 7.07
C GLU A 79 -1.91 -6.48 6.48
N SER A 80 -2.53 -7.38 5.70
CA SER A 80 -3.86 -7.12 5.14
C SER A 80 -4.96 -7.01 6.20
N LEU A 81 -4.94 -7.86 7.23
CA LEU A 81 -5.91 -7.78 8.33
C LEU A 81 -5.74 -6.51 9.18
N LEU A 82 -4.52 -5.99 9.31
CA LEU A 82 -4.27 -4.73 9.98
C LEU A 82 -4.85 -3.56 9.20
N ASP A 83 -4.71 -3.56 7.87
CA ASP A 83 -5.29 -2.51 7.02
C ASP A 83 -6.82 -2.59 6.96
N GLU A 84 -7.40 -3.79 6.98
CA GLU A 84 -8.84 -3.99 7.16
C GLU A 84 -9.32 -3.35 8.47
N ALA A 85 -8.65 -3.65 9.59
CA ALA A 85 -8.98 -3.09 10.90
C ALA A 85 -8.83 -1.56 10.98
N GLN A 86 -8.04 -0.96 10.09
CA GLN A 86 -7.83 0.49 9.99
C GLN A 86 -8.84 1.17 9.05
N GLY A 87 -9.69 0.42 8.35
CA GLY A 87 -10.75 0.96 7.49
C GLY A 87 -10.37 1.10 6.01
N ALA A 88 -9.54 0.20 5.47
CA ALA A 88 -9.33 0.11 4.02
C ALA A 88 -10.59 -0.43 3.31
N ASP A 89 -10.97 0.18 2.19
CA ASP A 89 -12.10 -0.27 1.37
C ASP A 89 -11.74 -1.44 0.44
N CYS A 90 -10.47 -1.55 0.08
CA CYS A 90 -9.93 -2.63 -0.75
C CYS A 90 -8.52 -2.99 -0.31
N LEU A 91 -8.24 -4.29 -0.26
CA LEU A 91 -6.93 -4.85 0.06
C LEU A 91 -6.25 -5.36 -1.21
N MET A 92 -4.91 -5.34 -1.24
CA MET A 92 -4.16 -5.74 -2.43
C MET A 92 -2.88 -6.48 -2.06
N VAL A 93 -2.65 -7.59 -2.77
CA VAL A 93 -1.39 -8.33 -2.76
C VAL A 93 -0.52 -7.86 -3.93
N LYS A 94 0.73 -7.46 -3.65
CA LYS A 94 1.66 -6.99 -4.67
C LYS A 94 3.07 -7.55 -4.43
N PRO A 95 3.70 -8.22 -5.43
CA PRO A 95 3.17 -8.62 -6.74
C PRO A 95 2.08 -9.70 -6.65
N ALA A 96 1.33 -9.94 -7.74
CA ALA A 96 0.27 -10.95 -7.75
C ALA A 96 0.74 -12.33 -8.24
N GLY A 97 1.36 -12.42 -9.42
CA GLY A 97 1.55 -13.71 -10.11
C GLY A 97 2.36 -14.78 -9.37
N ALA A 98 3.24 -14.39 -8.44
CA ALA A 98 4.03 -15.32 -7.61
C ALA A 98 3.47 -15.48 -6.17
N TYR A 99 2.27 -14.97 -5.90
CA TYR A 99 1.65 -14.88 -4.57
C TYR A 99 0.14 -15.15 -4.63
N LEU A 100 -0.25 -16.20 -5.36
CA LEU A 100 -1.64 -16.66 -5.47
C LEU A 100 -2.10 -17.43 -4.22
#